data_AF-A0A0V0Z9Q9-F1
#
_entry.id   AF-A0A0V0Z9Q9-F1
#
_cell.length_a   1.000
_cell.length_b   1.000
_cell.length_c   1.000
_cell.angle_alpha   90.00
_cell.angle_beta   90.00
_cell.angle_gamma   90.00
#
_symmetry.space_group_name_H-M   'P 1'
#
loop_
_entity.id
_entity.type
_entity.pdbx_description
1 polymer ?
#
loop_
_entity_poly.entity_id
_entity_poly.type
_entity_poly.pdbx_seq_one_letter_code
_entity_poly.pdbx_strand_id
1 'polypeptide(L)'
;MALRIATPLIYHNDIPDDPARPNLKKLVNGESKLTPPLTVTRQISTAAAAGLKVTIYSKGEKSKYEIYRRVLVKKLKTSIKVWTTRDKILKSDCRILGRNIKLIASPIAVNGDASSLDSDVSQWLISDPGNKFCVIDKPYHKSQTKEPAMAVCIEDATIFGHFNLIGQNVENCS
;
A
#
# COMPACT_ATOMS: atom_id res chain seq x y z
N MET A 1 9.70 -4.67 -12.60
CA MET A 1 8.30 -5.06 -12.95
C MET A 1 7.26 -4.36 -12.07
N ALA A 2 7.35 -4.42 -10.74
CA ALA A 2 6.39 -3.77 -9.84
C ALA A 2 6.17 -2.27 -10.15
N LEU A 3 7.27 -1.50 -10.20
CA LEU A 3 7.24 -0.08 -10.59
C LEU A 3 6.66 0.14 -11.99
N ARG A 4 6.97 -0.71 -12.96
CA ARG A 4 6.48 -0.56 -14.34
C ARG A 4 4.95 -0.65 -14.41
N ILE A 5 4.33 -1.49 -13.59
CA ILE A 5 2.86 -1.60 -13.54
C ILE A 5 2.22 -0.36 -12.91
N ALA A 6 2.87 0.24 -11.94
CA ALA A 6 2.40 1.48 -11.32
C ALA A 6 2.61 2.72 -12.20
N THR A 7 3.27 2.57 -13.37
CA THR A 7 3.50 3.62 -14.37
C THR A 7 3.83 4.99 -13.74
N PRO A 8 4.86 5.07 -12.87
CA PRO A 8 5.19 6.31 -12.19
C PRO A 8 5.68 7.34 -13.19
N LEU A 9 5.45 8.62 -12.88
CA LEU A 9 6.14 9.71 -13.56
C LEU A 9 7.61 9.71 -13.11
N ILE A 10 8.52 9.57 -14.07
CA ILE A 10 9.96 9.57 -13.83
C ILE A 10 10.49 10.94 -14.23
N TYR A 11 11.14 11.63 -13.29
CA TYR A 11 11.76 12.93 -13.50
C TYR A 11 13.20 12.91 -12.98
N HIS A 12 14.09 13.69 -13.60
CA HIS A 12 15.51 13.83 -13.22
C HIS A 12 16.21 12.51 -12.87
N ASN A 13 16.44 11.64 -13.87
CA ASN A 13 17.13 10.36 -13.66
C ASN A 13 18.59 10.41 -14.17
N ASP A 14 19.50 9.85 -13.38
CA ASP A 14 20.92 9.63 -13.71
C ASP A 14 21.20 8.12 -13.78
N ILE A 15 20.45 7.44 -14.66
CA ILE A 15 20.61 5.99 -14.83
C ILE A 15 21.69 5.77 -15.89
N PRO A 16 22.85 5.20 -15.53
CA PRO A 16 23.93 4.97 -16.47
C PRO A 16 23.49 3.93 -17.52
N ASP A 17 24.10 3.97 -18.71
CA ASP A 17 23.89 2.96 -19.73
C ASP A 17 24.62 1.65 -19.39
N ASP A 18 24.11 0.96 -18.36
CA ASP A 18 24.68 -0.25 -17.79
C ASP A 18 23.86 -1.49 -18.20
N PRO A 19 24.45 -2.45 -18.94
CA PRO A 19 23.79 -3.69 -19.34
C PRO A 19 23.39 -4.57 -18.13
N ALA A 20 23.95 -4.37 -16.94
CA ALA A 20 23.59 -5.12 -15.74
C ALA A 20 22.22 -4.73 -15.15
N ARG A 21 21.61 -3.62 -15.59
CA ARG A 21 20.34 -3.10 -15.03
C ARG A 21 19.25 -2.84 -16.09
N PRO A 22 18.93 -3.82 -16.96
CA PRO A 22 18.05 -3.60 -18.11
C PRO A 22 16.63 -3.20 -17.71
N ASN A 23 16.15 -3.62 -16.53
CA ASN A 23 14.81 -3.28 -16.05
C ASN A 23 14.66 -1.80 -15.65
N LEU A 24 15.74 -1.14 -15.22
CA LEU A 24 15.73 0.30 -14.91
C LEU A 24 15.68 1.11 -16.21
N LYS A 25 16.48 0.74 -17.21
CA LYS A 25 16.45 1.36 -18.54
C LYS A 25 15.05 1.26 -19.18
N LYS A 26 14.42 0.08 -19.13
CA LYS A 26 13.04 -0.12 -19.61
C LYS A 26 12.01 0.74 -18.87
N LEU A 27 12.22 0.98 -17.58
CA LEU A 27 11.35 1.82 -16.77
C LEU A 27 11.45 3.28 -17.21
N VAL A 28 12.66 3.81 -17.36
CA VAL A 28 12.93 5.19 -17.83
C VAL A 28 12.44 5.42 -19.26
N ASN A 29 12.67 4.46 -20.15
CA ASN A 29 12.26 4.55 -21.55
C ASN A 29 10.73 4.48 -21.75
N GLY A 30 9.96 4.25 -20.68
CA GLY A 30 8.51 4.25 -20.75
C GLY A 30 7.93 3.12 -21.60
N GLU A 31 8.61 1.96 -21.68
CA GLU A 31 8.08 0.79 -22.41
C GLU A 31 6.69 0.40 -21.85
N SER A 32 5.64 0.73 -22.60
CA SER A 32 4.27 0.90 -22.08
C SER A 32 3.33 -0.28 -22.29
N LYS A 33 3.75 -1.32 -23.03
CA LYS A 33 2.92 -2.51 -23.25
C LYS A 33 2.87 -3.37 -22.00
N LEU A 34 1.92 -3.05 -21.12
CA LEU A 34 1.53 -3.89 -20.00
C LEU A 34 0.52 -4.94 -20.48
N THR A 35 0.96 -6.19 -20.50
CA THR A 35 0.06 -7.34 -20.65
C THR A 35 -0.43 -7.81 -19.29
N PRO A 36 -1.63 -8.40 -19.21
CA PRO A 36 -2.09 -9.04 -17.99
C PRO A 36 -1.08 -10.09 -17.48
N PRO A 37 -0.97 -10.28 -16.14
CA PRO A 37 -1.80 -9.70 -15.09
C PRO A 37 -1.47 -8.23 -14.80
N LEU A 38 -2.51 -7.40 -14.62
CA LEU A 38 -2.39 -5.96 -14.31
C LEU A 38 -2.17 -5.67 -12.83
N THR A 39 -1.76 -6.69 -12.07
CA THR A 39 -1.34 -6.58 -10.67
C THR A 39 -0.09 -7.42 -10.49
N VAL A 40 0.87 -6.92 -9.71
CA VAL A 40 2.11 -7.64 -9.38
C VAL A 40 2.31 -7.66 -7.87
N THR A 41 2.85 -8.77 -7.40
CA THR A 41 3.39 -8.92 -6.06
C THR A 41 4.88 -9.24 -6.20
N ARG A 42 5.73 -8.50 -5.51
CA ARG A 42 7.17 -8.75 -5.51
C ARG A 42 7.69 -8.75 -4.09
N GLN A 43 8.38 -9.82 -3.71
CA GLN A 43 9.08 -9.90 -2.45
C GLN A 43 10.55 -9.54 -2.66
N ILE A 44 11.11 -8.79 -1.72
CA ILE A 44 12.51 -8.37 -1.67
C ILE A 44 12.99 -8.38 -0.22
N SER A 45 14.30 -8.27 -0.02
CA SER A 45 14.91 -8.05 1.28
C SER A 45 15.94 -6.93 1.19
N THR A 46 16.10 -6.18 2.27
CA THR A 46 17.16 -5.16 2.38
C THR A 46 18.53 -5.84 2.49
N ALA A 47 19.59 -5.15 2.09
CA ALA A 47 20.94 -5.72 2.01
C ALA A 47 21.59 -6.06 3.37
N ALA A 48 21.12 -5.47 4.48
CA ALA A 48 21.66 -5.75 5.81
C ALA A 48 21.51 -7.24 6.18
N ALA A 49 22.44 -7.77 7.00
CA ALA A 49 22.51 -9.21 7.33
C ALA A 49 21.20 -9.79 7.88
N ALA A 50 20.48 -9.04 8.72
CA ALA A 50 19.16 -9.46 9.23
C ALA A 50 18.02 -9.28 8.22
N GLY A 51 18.19 -8.37 7.25
CA GLY A 51 17.31 -8.15 6.09
C GLY A 51 15.81 -7.98 6.40
N LEU A 52 15.28 -6.76 6.30
CA LEU A 52 13.83 -6.57 6.39
C LEU A 52 13.12 -7.24 5.21
N LYS A 53 12.13 -8.09 5.50
CA LYS A 53 11.27 -8.71 4.48
C LYS A 53 10.25 -7.68 4.01
N VAL A 54 10.31 -7.35 2.72
CA VAL A 54 9.44 -6.36 2.10
C VAL A 54 8.65 -7.01 0.97
N THR A 55 7.34 -6.75 0.94
CA THR A 55 6.47 -7.13 -0.17
C THR A 55 5.88 -5.90 -0.82
N ILE A 56 6.14 -5.74 -2.12
CA ILE A 56 5.61 -4.66 -2.95
C ILE A 56 4.40 -5.20 -3.71
N TYR A 57 3.27 -4.51 -3.58
CA TYR A 57 2.07 -4.72 -4.36
C TYR A 57 1.89 -3.56 -5.32
N SER A 58 1.61 -3.85 -6.58
CA SER A 58 1.37 -2.82 -7.58
C SER A 58 0.17 -3.20 -8.43
N LYS A 59 -0.61 -2.21 -8.85
CA LYS A 59 -1.72 -2.37 -9.78
C LYS A 59 -1.69 -1.28 -10.84
N GLY A 60 -1.99 -1.66 -12.06
CA GLY A 60 -2.05 -0.73 -13.19
C GLY A 60 -3.41 -0.07 -13.30
N GLU A 61 -3.46 1.08 -13.95
CA GLU A 61 -4.67 1.86 -14.20
C GLU A 61 -5.81 1.01 -14.81
N LYS A 62 -5.48 0.21 -15.82
CA LYS A 62 -6.43 -0.64 -16.54
C LYS A 62 -6.99 -1.82 -15.71
N SER A 63 -6.46 -2.07 -14.51
CA SER A 63 -6.95 -3.14 -13.63
C SER A 63 -8.36 -2.87 -13.10
N LYS A 64 -8.79 -1.60 -13.03
CA LYS A 64 -10.06 -1.16 -12.43
C LYS A 64 -10.21 -1.54 -10.95
N TYR A 65 -9.11 -1.88 -10.28
CA TYR A 65 -9.09 -2.24 -8.86
C TYR A 65 -8.73 -1.03 -8.01
N GLU A 66 -9.37 -0.88 -6.86
CA GLU A 66 -8.77 -0.11 -5.76
C GLU A 66 -7.77 -1.02 -5.02
N ILE A 67 -6.67 -0.45 -4.53
CA ILE A 67 -5.56 -1.28 -4.03
C ILE A 67 -5.85 -1.97 -2.69
N TYR A 68 -6.75 -1.43 -1.86
CA TYR A 68 -6.95 -1.92 -0.49
C TYR A 68 -7.68 -3.27 -0.48
N ARG A 69 -8.93 -3.33 -0.97
CA ARG A 69 -9.74 -4.55 -0.90
C ARG A 69 -9.36 -5.53 -2.01
N ARG A 70 -9.28 -5.05 -3.25
CA ARG A 70 -9.10 -5.91 -4.43
C ARG A 70 -7.66 -6.42 -4.58
N VAL A 71 -6.67 -5.77 -3.95
CA VAL A 71 -5.28 -6.24 -3.94
C VAL A 71 -4.85 -6.65 -2.53
N LEU A 72 -4.77 -5.72 -1.57
CA LEU A 72 -4.13 -5.97 -0.27
C LEU A 72 -4.89 -6.99 0.58
N VAL A 73 -6.18 -6.81 0.85
CA VAL A 73 -6.99 -7.79 1.64
C VAL A 73 -6.95 -9.17 1.00
N LYS A 74 -7.06 -9.24 -0.35
CA LYS A 74 -7.01 -10.52 -1.07
C LYS A 74 -5.64 -11.21 -0.98
N LYS A 75 -4.55 -10.45 -1.04
CA LYS A 75 -3.19 -10.98 -1.04
C LYS A 75 -2.70 -11.31 0.37
N LEU A 76 -3.03 -10.47 1.35
CA LEU A 76 -2.69 -10.67 2.75
C LEU A 76 -3.57 -11.76 3.40
N LYS A 77 -4.78 -11.98 2.87
CA LYS A 77 -5.76 -12.97 3.37
C LYS A 77 -6.13 -12.78 4.85
N THR A 78 -5.97 -11.58 5.37
CA THR A 78 -6.29 -11.17 6.75
C THR A 78 -7.07 -9.86 6.73
N SER A 79 -7.64 -9.46 7.87
CA SER A 79 -8.24 -8.12 7.98
C SER A 79 -7.15 -7.07 8.04
N ILE A 80 -7.50 -5.83 7.73
CA ILE A 80 -6.57 -4.70 7.81
C ILE A 80 -7.21 -3.56 8.60
N LYS A 81 -6.41 -2.86 9.41
CA LYS A 81 -6.77 -1.54 9.96
C LYS A 81 -6.10 -0.48 9.10
N VAL A 82 -6.86 0.51 8.64
CA VAL A 82 -6.41 1.46 7.62
C VAL A 82 -6.51 2.90 8.13
N TRP A 83 -5.41 3.63 8.03
CA TRP A 83 -5.33 5.08 8.20
C TRP A 83 -5.10 5.71 6.84
N THR A 84 -6.07 6.49 6.38
CA THR A 84 -6.04 7.10 5.06
C THR A 84 -7.15 8.14 4.97
N THR A 85 -6.91 9.20 4.21
CA THR A 85 -8.03 10.02 3.73
C THR A 85 -8.95 9.16 2.88
N ARG A 86 -10.24 9.49 2.88
CA ARG A 86 -11.27 8.67 2.23
C ARG A 86 -12.34 9.53 1.59
N ASP A 87 -12.97 9.00 0.55
CA ASP A 87 -14.23 9.54 0.09
C ASP A 87 -15.37 9.01 0.96
N LYS A 88 -16.58 9.56 0.82
CA LYS A 88 -17.77 9.05 1.51
C LYS A 88 -18.36 7.80 0.83
N ILE A 89 -17.66 7.22 -0.16
CA ILE A 89 -18.18 6.17 -1.04
C ILE A 89 -17.65 4.81 -0.59
N LEU A 90 -16.35 4.70 -0.33
CA LEU A 90 -15.73 3.49 0.19
C LEU A 90 -15.83 3.48 1.72
N LYS A 91 -16.48 2.44 2.25
CA LYS A 91 -16.74 2.25 3.67
C LYS A 91 -15.92 1.09 4.22
N SER A 92 -15.92 0.94 5.54
CA SER A 92 -15.47 -0.30 6.19
C SER A 92 -16.16 -1.50 5.55
N ASP A 93 -15.43 -2.58 5.31
CA ASP A 93 -16.02 -3.85 4.87
C ASP A 93 -15.89 -4.86 6.00
N CYS A 94 -17.00 -5.15 6.67
CA CYS A 94 -17.07 -6.12 7.75
C CYS A 94 -17.86 -7.38 7.38
N ARG A 95 -18.17 -7.55 6.08
CA ARG A 95 -19.06 -8.63 5.62
C ARG A 95 -18.40 -10.01 5.63
N ILE A 96 -17.07 -10.07 5.53
CA ILE A 96 -16.33 -11.33 5.40
C ILE A 96 -15.48 -11.53 6.65
N LEU A 97 -15.88 -12.47 7.51
CA LEU A 97 -15.14 -12.79 8.73
C LEU A 97 -13.65 -13.05 8.42
N GLY A 98 -12.77 -12.34 9.12
CA GLY A 98 -11.31 -12.47 8.96
C GLY A 98 -10.71 -11.82 7.70
N ARG A 99 -11.50 -11.14 6.86
CA ARG A 99 -11.02 -10.39 5.67
C ARG A 99 -11.68 -9.03 5.56
N ASN A 100 -11.61 -8.28 6.66
CA ASN A 100 -12.29 -7.00 6.81
C ASN A 100 -11.37 -5.81 6.50
N ILE A 101 -11.97 -4.69 6.13
CA ILE A 101 -11.33 -3.37 6.16
C ILE A 101 -11.93 -2.62 7.35
N LYS A 102 -11.12 -2.42 8.39
CA LYS A 102 -11.43 -1.60 9.56
C LYS A 102 -10.79 -0.23 9.36
N LEU A 103 -11.56 0.84 9.52
CA LEU A 103 -11.06 2.20 9.37
C LEU A 103 -10.64 2.70 10.73
N ILE A 104 -9.41 3.24 10.84
CA ILE A 104 -8.89 3.80 12.09
C ILE A 104 -9.64 5.09 12.38
N ALA A 105 -10.09 5.25 13.62
CA ALA A 105 -10.83 6.43 14.06
C ALA A 105 -9.89 7.64 14.18
N SER A 106 -10.34 8.78 13.68
CA SER A 106 -9.66 10.07 13.82
C SER A 106 -10.16 10.83 15.05
N PRO A 107 -9.30 11.55 15.78
CA PRO A 107 -7.84 11.66 15.59
C PRO A 107 -7.07 10.47 16.17
N ILE A 108 -5.85 10.26 15.66
CA ILE A 108 -4.82 9.40 16.28
C ILE A 108 -3.87 10.26 17.13
N ALA A 109 -3.11 9.62 18.02
CA ALA A 109 -2.03 10.26 18.76
C ALA A 109 -0.67 9.67 18.33
N VAL A 110 0.26 10.54 17.93
CA VAL A 110 1.64 10.18 17.60
C VAL A 110 2.54 10.86 18.61
N ASN A 111 3.15 10.07 19.51
CA ASN A 111 3.98 10.59 20.61
C ASN A 111 3.29 11.65 21.50
N GLY A 112 1.97 11.57 21.63
CA GLY A 112 1.17 12.53 22.40
C GLY A 112 0.56 13.67 21.57
N ASP A 113 1.02 13.86 20.34
CA ASP A 113 0.48 14.88 19.44
C ASP A 113 -0.68 14.33 18.63
N ALA A 114 -1.79 15.08 18.57
CA ALA A 114 -2.97 14.70 17.82
C ALA A 114 -2.76 14.88 16.31
N SER A 115 -3.10 13.86 15.53
CA SER A 115 -3.14 13.92 14.06
C SER A 115 -4.53 13.53 13.57
N SER A 116 -5.09 14.29 12.64
CA SER A 116 -6.42 14.07 12.07
C SER A 116 -6.34 13.67 10.61
N LEU A 117 -7.36 12.98 10.11
CA LEU A 117 -7.43 12.62 8.68
C LEU A 117 -7.38 13.83 7.74
N ASP A 118 -7.79 15.02 8.19
CA ASP A 118 -7.77 16.24 7.37
C ASP A 118 -6.40 16.91 7.32
N SER A 119 -5.53 16.63 8.30
CA SER A 119 -4.18 17.20 8.40
C SER A 119 -3.07 16.21 8.04
N ASP A 120 -3.37 14.91 8.04
CA ASP A 120 -2.43 13.84 7.75
C ASP A 120 -2.59 13.31 6.32
N VAL A 121 -1.54 13.48 5.52
CA VAL A 121 -1.50 12.98 4.14
C VAL A 121 -0.94 11.56 4.03
N SER A 122 -0.50 10.95 5.13
CA SER A 122 0.00 9.58 5.11
C SER A 122 -1.12 8.58 4.88
N GLN A 123 -0.79 7.50 4.17
CA GLN A 123 -1.72 6.40 3.94
C GLN A 123 -1.01 5.10 4.31
N TRP A 124 -1.50 4.45 5.36
CA TRP A 124 -0.90 3.23 5.86
C TRP A 124 -1.94 2.27 6.39
N LEU A 125 -1.53 1.00 6.51
CA LEU A 125 -2.35 -0.02 7.13
C LEU A 125 -1.50 -1.00 7.93
N ILE A 126 -2.17 -1.74 8.80
CA ILE A 126 -1.61 -2.90 9.49
C ILE A 126 -2.52 -4.12 9.35
N SER A 127 -1.93 -5.31 9.34
CA SER A 127 -2.67 -6.58 9.35
C SER A 127 -3.32 -6.86 10.70
N ASP A 128 -4.53 -7.39 10.72
CA ASP A 128 -5.30 -7.69 11.93
C ASP A 128 -5.96 -9.08 11.84
N PRO A 129 -5.37 -10.13 12.46
CA PRO A 129 -4.08 -10.15 13.16
C PRO A 129 -2.89 -10.18 12.19
N GLY A 130 -1.68 -9.94 12.71
CA GLY A 130 -0.42 -10.18 11.99
C GLY A 130 0.73 -9.29 12.45
N ASN A 131 1.76 -9.17 11.61
CA ASN A 131 3.01 -8.44 11.85
C ASN A 131 3.39 -7.55 10.66
N LYS A 132 2.40 -7.16 9.84
CA LYS A 132 2.63 -6.42 8.60
C LYS A 132 2.17 -4.98 8.76
N PHE A 133 3.06 -4.08 8.43
CA PHE A 133 2.79 -2.66 8.25
C PHE A 133 2.96 -2.32 6.78
N CYS A 134 2.03 -1.58 6.17
CA CYS A 134 2.16 -1.17 4.78
C CYS A 134 1.92 0.32 4.61
N VAL A 135 2.69 0.95 3.71
CA VAL A 135 2.46 2.30 3.21
C VAL A 135 1.90 2.21 1.79
N ILE A 136 0.95 3.07 1.46
CA ILE A 136 0.25 3.10 0.18
C ILE A 136 0.40 4.50 -0.42
N ASP A 137 0.51 4.58 -1.74
CA ASP A 137 0.69 5.86 -2.47
C ASP A 137 -0.63 6.56 -2.84
N LYS A 138 -1.77 5.88 -2.65
CA LYS A 138 -3.11 6.35 -2.98
C LYS A 138 -4.06 6.22 -1.78
N PRO A 139 -4.93 7.22 -1.58
CA PRO A 139 -5.95 7.15 -0.54
C PRO A 139 -7.04 6.12 -0.84
N TYR A 140 -7.83 5.76 0.16
CA TYR A 140 -8.97 4.85 0.01
C TYR A 140 -10.18 5.53 -0.62
N HIS A 141 -10.03 5.91 -1.90
CA HIS A 141 -11.06 6.57 -2.70
C HIS A 141 -11.52 5.67 -3.84
N LYS A 142 -12.76 5.79 -4.29
CA LYS A 142 -13.26 5.07 -5.47
C LYS A 142 -12.58 5.55 -6.76
N SER A 143 -12.19 6.82 -6.83
CA SER A 143 -11.51 7.42 -7.98
C SER A 143 -10.21 6.68 -8.33
N GLN A 144 -9.45 6.21 -7.33
CA GLN A 144 -8.20 5.49 -7.59
C GLN A 144 -8.38 4.21 -8.40
N THR A 145 -9.60 3.67 -8.57
CA THR A 145 -9.84 2.56 -9.52
C THR A 145 -9.42 2.89 -10.96
N LYS A 146 -9.34 4.19 -11.30
CA LYS A 146 -8.90 4.72 -12.59
C LYS A 146 -7.45 5.22 -12.59
N GLU A 147 -6.67 4.86 -11.57
CA GLU A 147 -5.27 5.28 -11.42
C GLU A 147 -4.38 4.05 -11.24
N PRO A 148 -3.07 4.11 -11.50
CA PRO A 148 -2.15 3.13 -10.92
C PRO A 148 -2.02 3.34 -9.40
N ALA A 149 -1.59 2.30 -8.69
CA ALA A 149 -1.26 2.41 -7.26
C ALA A 149 -0.22 1.36 -6.85
N MET A 150 0.43 1.62 -5.72
CA MET A 150 1.43 0.77 -5.12
C MET A 150 1.34 0.79 -3.60
N ALA A 151 1.66 -0.36 -3.00
CA ALA A 151 1.81 -0.50 -1.57
C ALA A 151 3.10 -1.25 -1.25
N VAL A 152 3.82 -0.78 -0.24
CA VAL A 152 5.02 -1.42 0.28
C VAL A 152 4.71 -1.91 1.68
N CYS A 153 4.75 -3.22 1.87
CA CYS A 153 4.50 -3.88 3.14
C CYS A 153 5.80 -4.41 3.75
N ILE A 154 6.07 -4.06 4.99
CA ILE A 154 7.19 -4.54 5.80
C ILE A 154 6.64 -5.58 6.77
N GLU A 155 7.31 -6.73 6.84
CA GLU A 155 7.02 -7.76 7.83
C GLU A 155 8.01 -7.65 8.99
N ASP A 156 7.61 -6.90 10.02
CA ASP A 156 8.42 -6.63 11.21
C ASP A 156 7.48 -6.38 12.40
N ALA A 157 7.66 -7.14 13.49
CA ALA A 157 6.78 -7.10 14.65
C ALA A 157 6.91 -5.80 15.44
N THR A 158 8.09 -5.19 15.48
CA THR A 158 8.34 -3.95 16.22
C THR A 158 7.66 -2.78 15.50
N ILE A 159 7.88 -2.64 14.18
CA ILE A 159 7.21 -1.61 13.36
C ILE A 159 5.69 -1.80 13.44
N PHE A 160 5.19 -3.02 13.24
CA PHE A 160 3.78 -3.32 13.37
C PHE A 160 3.23 -2.92 14.74
N GLY A 161 3.94 -3.25 15.83
CA GLY A 161 3.53 -2.94 17.20
C GLY A 161 3.30 -1.45 17.43
N HIS A 162 4.21 -0.60 16.95
CA HIS A 162 4.05 0.86 17.06
C HIS A 162 2.79 1.36 16.35
N PHE A 163 2.56 0.95 15.11
CA PHE A 163 1.37 1.38 14.35
C PHE A 163 0.08 0.76 14.88
N ASN A 164 0.13 -0.42 15.49
CA ASN A 164 -1.04 -1.02 16.13
C ASN A 164 -1.46 -0.28 17.40
N LEU A 165 -0.52 0.29 18.15
CA LEU A 165 -0.82 1.18 19.27
C LEU A 165 -1.46 2.48 18.79
N ILE A 166 -0.91 3.10 17.74
CA ILE A 166 -1.46 4.33 17.14
C ILE A 166 -2.87 4.08 16.59
N GLY A 167 -3.05 3.00 15.83
CA GLY A 167 -4.31 2.63 15.18
C GLY A 167 -5.23 1.73 16.01
N GLN A 168 -5.18 1.82 17.34
CA GLN A 168 -5.95 0.93 18.22
C GLN A 168 -7.47 1.14 18.11
N ASN A 169 -7.89 2.39 17.94
CA ASN A 169 -9.30 2.77 17.83
C ASN A 169 -9.76 2.66 16.38
N VAL A 170 -10.82 1.89 16.14
CA VAL A 170 -11.42 1.73 14.82
C VAL A 170 -12.88 2.17 14.86
N GLU A 171 -13.34 2.67 13.74
CA GLU A 171 -14.74 3.06 13.57
C GLU A 171 -15.65 1.83 13.53
N ASN A 172 -16.91 2.06 13.91
CA ASN A 172 -17.95 1.05 13.78
C ASN A 172 -18.17 0.73 12.30
N CYS A 173 -18.41 -0.56 12.02
CA CYS A 173 -18.75 -1.01 10.68
C CYS A 173 -20.06 -0.37 10.21
N SER A 174 -20.04 0.22 9.02
CA SER A 174 -21.20 0.88 8.38
C SER A 174 -21.67 0.17 7.12
#